data_AF-K1KX06-F1
#
_entry.id   AF-K1KX06-F1
#
_cell.length_a   1.000
_cell.length_b   1.000
_cell.length_c   1.000
_cell.angle_alpha   90.00
_cell.angle_beta   90.00
_cell.angle_gamma   90.00
#
_symmetry.space_group_name_H-M   'P 1'
#
loop_
_entity.id
_entity.type
_entity.pdbx_description
1 polymer ?
#
loop_
_entity_poly.entity_id
_entity_poly.type
_entity_poly.pdbx_seq_one_letter_code
_entity_poly.pdbx_strand_id
1 'polypeptide(L)'
;MSKRNKSRGKKINPTYWVFCEGKTEESYIAFLRTKYRLPIEIMSKVTGSSINSNYIKKTKQGKPTDSKDRDFLMYDGDVTSIIDQLKKIDDATMIISNPSIELWFLFHYNNQKASITVEECIRELCNRNRTQYKKGVLDRKLIEKLDGEYKKACERAKESRLFNNPSSNVYELIEALEEVKKGK
;
A
#
# COMPACT_ATOMS: atom_id res chain seq x y z
N MET A 1 -26.21 36.53 20.75
CA MET A 1 -25.52 36.26 19.48
C MET A 1 -24.11 35.76 19.78
N SER A 2 -23.86 34.45 19.72
CA SER A 2 -22.54 33.88 20.00
C SER A 2 -21.71 33.86 18.71
N LYS A 3 -20.68 34.72 18.64
CA LYS A 3 -19.68 34.70 17.56
C LYS A 3 -18.92 33.39 17.64
N ARG A 4 -19.25 32.43 16.76
CA ARG A 4 -18.43 31.23 16.50
C ARG A 4 -17.04 31.72 16.08
N ASN A 5 -16.05 31.49 16.93
CA ASN A 5 -14.65 31.70 16.59
C ASN A 5 -14.32 30.91 15.32
N LYS A 6 -13.94 31.61 14.23
CA LYS A 6 -13.33 30.99 13.04
C LYS A 6 -12.08 30.25 13.53
N SER A 7 -12.09 28.92 13.49
CA SER A 7 -10.89 28.13 13.77
C SER A 7 -9.80 28.58 12.79
N ARG A 8 -8.68 29.06 13.32
CA ARG A 8 -7.46 29.33 12.53
C ARG A 8 -7.18 28.12 11.65
N GLY A 9 -7.05 28.35 10.34
CA GLY A 9 -7.06 27.33 9.28
C GLY A 9 -6.27 26.07 9.61
N LYS A 10 -6.95 25.04 10.11
CA LYS A 10 -6.37 23.71 10.23
C LYS A 10 -6.12 23.22 8.81
N LYS A 11 -4.86 22.98 8.44
CA LYS A 11 -4.52 22.24 7.23
C LYS A 11 -5.25 20.89 7.31
N ILE A 12 -6.23 20.69 6.44
CA ILE A 12 -6.94 19.40 6.30
C ILE A 12 -5.91 18.42 5.71
N ASN A 13 -5.72 17.28 6.38
CA ASN A 13 -4.86 16.23 5.84
C ASN A 13 -5.60 15.57 4.67
N PRO A 14 -4.93 15.25 3.56
CA PRO A 14 -5.54 14.50 2.47
C PRO A 14 -5.99 13.12 2.94
N THR A 15 -7.10 12.64 2.40
CA THR A 15 -7.57 11.27 2.56
C THR A 15 -6.89 10.38 1.51
N TYR A 16 -6.35 9.26 1.97
CA TYR A 16 -5.73 8.25 1.11
C TYR A 16 -6.72 7.12 0.89
N TRP A 17 -7.17 6.91 -0.34
CA TRP A 17 -8.07 5.82 -0.71
C TRP A 17 -7.22 4.67 -1.26
N VAL A 18 -7.23 3.51 -0.60
CA VAL A 18 -6.44 2.37 -1.04
C VAL A 18 -7.36 1.21 -1.40
N PHE A 19 -7.39 0.89 -2.69
CA PHE A 19 -8.14 -0.24 -3.25
C PHE A 19 -7.21 -1.43 -3.36
N CYS A 20 -7.53 -2.51 -2.64
CA CYS A 20 -6.67 -3.66 -2.45
C CYS A 20 -7.31 -4.94 -2.94
N GLU A 21 -6.50 -5.83 -3.51
CA GLU A 21 -6.95 -7.16 -3.96
C GLU A 21 -7.32 -8.09 -2.80
N GLY A 22 -6.52 -8.11 -1.73
CA GLY A 22 -6.59 -9.13 -0.70
C GLY A 22 -6.55 -8.62 0.74
N LYS A 23 -6.53 -9.58 1.67
CA LYS A 23 -6.48 -9.33 3.12
C LYS A 23 -5.09 -8.93 3.61
N THR A 24 -4.03 -9.33 2.91
CA THR A 24 -2.65 -9.04 3.32
C THR A 24 -2.35 -7.56 3.12
N GLU A 25 -2.74 -7.02 1.97
CA GLU A 25 -2.71 -5.60 1.63
C GLU A 25 -3.56 -4.82 2.64
N GLU A 26 -4.81 -5.22 2.88
CA GLU A 26 -5.71 -4.58 3.85
C GLU A 26 -5.03 -4.46 5.23
N SER A 27 -4.40 -5.54 5.70
CA SER A 27 -3.71 -5.57 6.99
C SER A 27 -2.50 -4.66 7.00
N TYR A 28 -1.73 -4.62 5.92
CA TYR A 28 -0.59 -3.73 5.77
C TYR A 28 -1.00 -2.25 5.77
N ILE A 29 -2.05 -1.90 5.03
CA ILE A 29 -2.58 -0.53 5.00
C ILE A 29 -3.17 -0.15 6.36
N ALA A 30 -3.84 -1.07 7.06
CA ALA A 30 -4.32 -0.82 8.42
C ALA A 30 -3.17 -0.56 9.41
N PHE A 31 -2.05 -1.28 9.26
CA PHE A 31 -0.81 -1.00 9.98
C PHE A 31 -0.28 0.41 9.66
N LEU A 32 -0.17 0.78 8.37
CA LEU A 32 0.29 2.13 7.97
C LEU A 32 -0.62 3.23 8.51
N ARG A 33 -1.95 3.05 8.46
CA ARG A 33 -2.93 3.98 9.01
C ARG A 33 -2.67 4.25 10.49
N THR A 34 -2.37 3.20 11.25
CA THR A 34 -2.04 3.30 12.69
C THR A 34 -0.70 3.99 12.91
N LYS A 35 0.34 3.61 12.13
CA LYS A 35 1.70 4.18 12.21
C LYS A 35 1.73 5.68 11.91
N TYR A 36 1.07 6.10 10.83
CA TYR A 36 1.11 7.50 10.38
C TYR A 36 0.03 8.38 11.01
N ARG A 37 -1.03 7.78 11.57
CA ARG A 37 -2.21 8.50 12.12
C ARG A 37 -2.80 9.47 11.10
N LEU A 38 -2.89 9.01 9.85
CA LEU A 38 -3.49 9.73 8.72
C LEU A 38 -4.82 9.08 8.31
N PRO A 39 -5.74 9.84 7.72
CA PRO A 39 -6.99 9.29 7.21
C PRO A 39 -6.71 8.40 5.99
N ILE A 40 -6.81 7.08 6.18
CA ILE A 40 -6.67 6.08 5.12
C ILE A 40 -7.93 5.23 5.08
N GLU A 41 -8.63 5.26 3.95
CA GLU A 41 -9.82 4.48 3.64
C GLU A 41 -9.38 3.23 2.85
N ILE A 42 -9.76 2.04 3.31
CA ILE A 42 -9.26 0.75 2.80
C ILE A 42 -10.40 -0.04 2.16
N MET A 43 -10.35 -0.20 0.84
CA MET A 43 -11.36 -0.92 0.06
C MET A 43 -10.74 -2.26 -0.36
N SER A 44 -10.99 -3.32 0.40
CA SER A 44 -10.41 -4.64 0.14
C SER A 44 -11.30 -5.53 -0.73
N LYS A 45 -10.72 -6.62 -1.25
CA LYS A 45 -11.38 -7.63 -2.09
C LYS A 45 -11.96 -7.05 -3.38
N VAL A 46 -11.32 -6.01 -3.89
CA VAL A 46 -11.65 -5.47 -5.20
C VAL A 46 -10.90 -6.30 -6.22
N THR A 47 -11.61 -7.15 -6.96
CA THR A 47 -10.97 -7.98 -8.00
C THR A 47 -10.53 -7.09 -9.15
N GLY A 48 -9.44 -7.45 -9.85
CA GLY A 48 -8.94 -6.70 -11.01
C GLY A 48 -10.02 -6.41 -12.07
N SER A 49 -10.92 -7.37 -12.32
CA SER A 49 -12.04 -7.20 -13.26
C SER A 49 -13.12 -6.21 -12.80
N SER A 50 -13.21 -5.92 -11.50
CA SER A 50 -14.22 -5.04 -10.91
C SER A 50 -13.74 -3.59 -10.75
N ILE A 51 -12.42 -3.38 -10.66
CA ILE A 51 -11.84 -2.05 -10.49
C ILE A 51 -11.81 -1.28 -11.82
N ASN A 52 -12.31 -0.05 -11.79
CA ASN A 52 -12.27 0.93 -12.87
C ASN A 52 -12.56 2.32 -12.29
N SER A 53 -12.34 3.39 -13.07
CA SER A 53 -12.58 4.76 -12.61
C SER A 53 -14.03 5.01 -12.15
N ASN A 54 -15.03 4.34 -12.76
CA ASN A 54 -16.43 4.48 -12.32
C ASN A 54 -16.65 3.86 -10.92
N TYR A 55 -16.03 2.72 -10.63
CA TYR A 55 -16.09 2.09 -9.32
C TYR A 55 -15.45 2.98 -8.24
N ILE A 56 -14.28 3.57 -8.54
CA ILE A 56 -13.59 4.50 -7.63
C ILE A 56 -14.48 5.71 -7.33
N LYS A 57 -15.03 6.35 -8.36
CA LYS A 57 -15.94 7.49 -8.24
C LYS A 57 -17.20 7.17 -7.42
N LYS A 58 -17.83 6.02 -7.68
CA LYS A 58 -19.01 5.56 -6.93
C LYS A 58 -18.69 5.31 -5.46
N THR A 59 -17.55 4.70 -5.16
CA THR A 59 -17.12 4.43 -3.78
C THR A 59 -16.93 5.71 -2.96
N LYS A 60 -16.50 6.79 -3.63
CA LYS A 60 -16.27 8.11 -3.01
C LYS A 60 -17.53 8.98 -2.98
N GLN A 61 -18.59 8.58 -3.67
CA GLN A 61 -19.82 9.37 -3.77
C GLN A 61 -20.45 9.57 -2.38
N GLY A 62 -20.77 10.83 -2.05
CA GLY A 62 -21.36 11.20 -0.76
C GLY A 62 -20.37 11.27 0.41
N LYS A 63 -19.09 10.97 0.19
CA LYS A 63 -18.04 11.18 1.19
C LYS A 63 -17.35 12.54 0.98
N PRO A 64 -16.91 13.23 2.05
CA PRO A 64 -16.10 14.44 1.91
C PRO A 64 -14.83 14.11 1.12
N THR A 65 -14.58 14.83 0.03
CA THR A 65 -13.36 14.69 -0.77
C THR A 65 -12.65 16.03 -0.88
N ASP A 66 -11.33 15.99 -0.91
CA ASP A 66 -10.47 17.15 -1.13
C ASP A 66 -9.64 16.95 -2.40
N SER A 67 -9.28 18.06 -3.06
CA SER A 67 -8.36 18.07 -4.21
C SER A 67 -7.00 17.39 -3.95
N LYS A 68 -6.60 17.28 -2.68
CA LYS A 68 -5.34 16.65 -2.26
C LYS A 68 -5.48 15.17 -1.96
N ASP A 69 -6.70 14.63 -1.94
CA ASP A 69 -6.93 13.21 -1.76
C ASP A 69 -6.22 12.43 -2.88
N ARG A 70 -5.66 11.27 -2.52
CA ARG A 70 -4.92 10.42 -3.44
C ARG A 70 -5.52 9.03 -3.44
N ASP A 71 -5.71 8.49 -4.63
CA ASP A 71 -6.25 7.14 -4.84
C ASP A 71 -5.09 6.21 -5.21
N PHE A 72 -4.99 5.07 -4.54
CA PHE A 72 -3.96 4.05 -4.74
C PHE A 72 -4.60 2.70 -5.06
N LEU A 73 -4.06 2.01 -6.04
CA LEU A 73 -4.49 0.67 -6.46
C LEU A 73 -3.40 -0.33 -6.09
N MET A 74 -3.57 -1.07 -4.99
CA MET A 74 -2.58 -2.01 -4.46
C MET A 74 -2.89 -3.46 -4.85
N TYR A 75 -2.10 -4.03 -5.75
CA TYR A 75 -2.36 -5.35 -6.35
C TYR A 75 -1.07 -6.18 -6.47
N ASP A 76 -1.25 -7.49 -6.54
CA ASP A 76 -0.18 -8.41 -6.88
C ASP A 76 0.15 -8.30 -8.40
N GLY A 77 1.42 -8.55 -8.74
CA GLY A 77 1.97 -8.30 -10.07
C GLY A 77 2.11 -9.54 -10.95
N ASP A 78 1.51 -10.67 -10.54
CA ASP A 78 1.63 -11.97 -11.20
C ASP A 78 0.65 -12.15 -12.38
N VAL A 79 -0.44 -11.37 -12.44
CA VAL A 79 -1.45 -11.44 -13.51
C VAL A 79 -1.39 -10.21 -14.42
N THR A 80 -0.88 -10.40 -15.66
CA THR A 80 -0.75 -9.33 -16.65
C THR A 80 -2.06 -8.67 -17.05
N SER A 81 -3.15 -9.44 -17.15
CA SER A 81 -4.47 -8.89 -17.53
C SER A 81 -5.04 -7.93 -16.50
N ILE A 82 -4.75 -8.13 -15.20
CA ILE A 82 -5.11 -7.21 -14.13
C ILE A 82 -4.30 -5.92 -14.29
N ILE A 83 -2.98 -6.03 -14.46
CA ILE A 83 -2.10 -4.86 -14.68
C ILE A 83 -2.60 -4.01 -15.86
N ASP A 84 -2.98 -4.65 -16.98
CA ASP A 84 -3.48 -3.93 -18.15
C ASP A 84 -4.85 -3.28 -17.95
N GLN A 85 -5.67 -3.77 -17.01
CA GLN A 85 -6.88 -3.09 -16.57
C GLN A 85 -6.56 -1.89 -15.68
N LEU A 86 -5.62 -2.03 -14.74
CA LEU A 86 -5.20 -0.95 -13.84
C LEU A 86 -4.57 0.22 -14.62
N LYS A 87 -3.78 -0.06 -15.66
CA LYS A 87 -3.20 0.96 -16.56
C LYS A 87 -4.22 1.85 -17.25
N LYS A 88 -5.49 1.45 -17.34
CA LYS A 88 -6.57 2.24 -17.96
C LYS A 88 -7.18 3.27 -17.00
N ILE A 89 -6.73 3.30 -15.75
CA ILE A 89 -7.22 4.18 -14.69
C ILE A 89 -6.18 5.28 -14.49
N ASP A 90 -6.40 6.43 -15.13
CA ASP A 90 -5.45 7.56 -15.11
C ASP A 90 -5.50 8.36 -13.80
N ASP A 91 -6.59 8.24 -13.03
CA ASP A 91 -6.89 9.02 -11.83
C ASP A 91 -6.45 8.35 -10.51
N ALA A 92 -5.63 7.29 -10.58
CA ALA A 92 -5.10 6.60 -9.42
C ALA A 92 -3.64 6.14 -9.60
N THR A 93 -2.89 6.08 -8.50
CA THR A 93 -1.51 5.59 -8.49
C THR A 93 -1.50 4.06 -8.34
N MET A 94 -0.89 3.34 -9.28
CA MET A 94 -0.75 1.90 -9.19
C MET A 94 0.40 1.51 -8.25
N ILE A 95 0.12 0.64 -7.29
CA ILE A 95 1.09 0.05 -6.38
C ILE A 95 1.11 -1.46 -6.63
N ILE A 96 2.15 -1.95 -7.25
CA ILE A 96 2.29 -3.36 -7.67
C ILE A 96 3.45 -3.99 -6.94
N SER A 97 3.27 -5.21 -6.46
CA SER A 97 4.36 -6.06 -5.97
C SER A 97 4.38 -7.37 -6.77
N ASN A 98 5.49 -7.65 -7.45
CA ASN A 98 5.68 -8.81 -8.31
C ASN A 98 6.77 -9.73 -7.71
N PRO A 99 6.43 -10.93 -7.21
CA PRO A 99 5.18 -11.64 -7.50
C PRO A 99 3.97 -11.21 -6.65
N SER A 100 4.17 -10.81 -5.39
CA SER A 100 3.09 -10.41 -4.49
C SER A 100 3.56 -9.45 -3.39
N ILE A 101 2.64 -8.92 -2.57
CA ILE A 101 2.98 -8.09 -1.40
C ILE A 101 3.97 -8.78 -0.44
N GLU A 102 4.02 -10.11 -0.37
CA GLU A 102 5.00 -10.81 0.45
C GLU A 102 6.45 -10.50 0.03
N LEU A 103 6.71 -10.17 -1.24
CA LEU A 103 8.02 -9.67 -1.68
C LEU A 103 8.34 -8.32 -1.01
N TRP A 104 7.36 -7.42 -0.95
CA TRP A 104 7.53 -6.15 -0.24
C TRP A 104 7.90 -6.36 1.23
N PHE A 105 7.32 -7.37 1.88
CA PHE A 105 7.72 -7.74 3.24
C PHE A 105 9.15 -8.29 3.28
N LEU A 106 9.57 -9.11 2.31
CA LEU A 106 10.95 -9.59 2.22
C LEU A 106 11.98 -8.49 2.05
N PHE A 107 11.65 -7.40 1.34
CA PHE A 107 12.55 -6.25 1.21
C PHE A 107 12.93 -5.60 2.55
N HIS A 108 12.23 -5.89 3.64
CA HIS A 108 12.62 -5.45 4.99
C HIS A 108 13.73 -6.32 5.60
N TYR A 109 13.99 -7.50 5.05
CA TYR A 109 14.98 -8.45 5.56
C TYR A 109 16.21 -8.55 4.68
N ASN A 110 16.04 -8.55 3.35
CA ASN A 110 17.14 -8.72 2.40
C ASN A 110 16.93 -7.88 1.14
N ASN A 111 17.97 -7.80 0.30
CA ASN A 111 17.87 -7.23 -1.04
C ASN A 111 17.64 -8.36 -2.05
N GLN A 112 16.38 -8.77 -2.23
CA GLN A 112 15.99 -9.81 -3.18
C GLN A 112 16.13 -9.30 -4.62
N LYS A 113 17.13 -9.81 -5.35
CA LYS A 113 17.40 -9.41 -6.75
C LYS A 113 17.05 -10.50 -7.78
N ALA A 114 17.09 -11.76 -7.37
CA ALA A 114 16.73 -12.88 -8.24
C ALA A 114 15.20 -13.03 -8.29
N SER A 115 14.69 -13.52 -9.43
CA SER A 115 13.28 -13.89 -9.55
C SER A 115 12.89 -14.83 -8.41
N ILE A 116 11.69 -14.64 -7.87
CA ILE A 116 11.19 -15.37 -6.70
C ILE A 116 9.71 -15.67 -6.86
N THR A 117 9.23 -16.80 -6.37
CA THR A 117 7.78 -17.11 -6.36
C THR A 117 7.10 -16.64 -5.07
N VAL A 118 5.76 -16.60 -5.06
CA VAL A 118 4.99 -16.28 -3.85
C VAL A 118 5.27 -17.29 -2.72
N GLU A 119 5.38 -18.58 -3.05
CA GLU A 119 5.69 -19.65 -2.10
C GLU A 119 7.08 -19.49 -1.50
N GLU A 120 8.06 -19.07 -2.31
CA GLU A 120 9.41 -18.77 -1.85
C GLU A 120 9.44 -17.54 -0.95
N CYS A 121 8.67 -16.50 -1.27
CA CYS A 121 8.47 -15.35 -0.39
C CYS A 121 7.95 -15.77 0.98
N ILE A 122 6.89 -16.58 1.00
CA ILE A 122 6.27 -17.11 2.23
C ILE A 122 7.27 -17.98 3.01
N ARG A 123 7.99 -18.88 2.33
CA ARG A 123 9.01 -19.73 2.95
C ARG A 123 10.09 -18.91 3.64
N GLU A 124 10.61 -17.89 2.96
CA GLU A 124 11.62 -16.99 3.53
C GLU A 124 11.08 -16.18 4.72
N LEU A 125 9.84 -15.69 4.66
CA LEU A 125 9.20 -15.00 5.79
C LEU A 125 9.06 -15.95 7.00
N CYS A 126 8.63 -17.19 6.78
CA CYS A 126 8.53 -18.21 7.82
C CYS A 126 9.89 -18.50 8.46
N ASN A 127 10.92 -18.71 7.64
CA ASN A 127 12.29 -19.00 8.08
C ASN A 127 12.86 -17.86 8.93
N ARG A 128 12.68 -16.61 8.49
CA ARG A 128 13.23 -15.42 9.15
C ARG A 128 12.53 -15.12 10.47
N ASN A 129 11.21 -15.29 10.53
CA ASN A 129 10.44 -15.00 11.74
C ASN A 129 10.33 -16.20 12.70
N ARG A 130 10.75 -17.40 12.25
CA ARG A 130 10.62 -18.68 12.97
C ARG A 130 9.18 -18.91 13.43
N THR A 131 8.23 -18.64 12.54
CA THR A 131 6.79 -18.80 12.76
C THR A 131 6.11 -19.08 11.43
N GLN A 132 4.94 -19.70 11.46
CA GLN A 132 4.14 -19.91 10.26
C GLN A 132 3.50 -18.60 9.82
N TYR A 133 3.81 -18.15 8.61
CA TYR A 133 3.16 -17.02 7.98
C TYR A 133 1.68 -17.34 7.72
N LYS A 134 0.81 -16.37 8.02
CA LYS A 134 -0.63 -16.46 7.78
C LYS A 134 -1.05 -15.24 6.98
N LYS A 135 -1.57 -15.45 5.75
CA LYS A 135 -2.06 -14.36 4.89
C LYS A 135 -3.10 -13.51 5.64
N GLY A 136 -2.99 -12.20 5.51
CA GLY A 136 -3.85 -11.25 6.24
C GLY A 136 -3.59 -11.14 7.74
N VAL A 137 -2.48 -11.68 8.26
CA VAL A 137 -2.10 -11.51 9.67
C VAL A 137 -0.67 -10.99 9.74
N LEU A 138 -0.51 -9.79 10.30
CA LEU A 138 0.80 -9.23 10.61
C LEU A 138 1.12 -9.54 12.08
N ASP A 139 1.93 -10.58 12.30
CA ASP A 139 2.40 -10.89 13.64
C ASP A 139 3.37 -9.82 14.17
N ARG A 140 3.62 -9.86 15.48
CA ARG A 140 4.47 -8.87 16.15
C ARG A 140 5.88 -8.78 15.56
N LYS A 141 6.53 -9.90 15.23
CA LYS A 141 7.90 -9.91 14.69
C LYS A 141 7.93 -9.30 13.30
N LEU A 142 6.93 -9.62 12.48
CA LEU A 142 6.77 -9.02 11.17
C LEU A 142 6.54 -7.51 11.30
N ILE A 143 5.64 -7.07 12.17
CA ILE A 143 5.40 -5.63 12.43
C ILE A 143 6.68 -4.91 12.86
N GLU A 144 7.45 -5.47 13.80
CA GLU A 144 8.71 -4.89 14.26
C GLU A 144 9.70 -4.69 13.10
N LYS A 145 9.74 -5.64 12.15
CA LYS A 145 10.57 -5.54 10.94
C LYS A 145 10.03 -4.54 9.92
N LEU A 146 8.72 -4.56 9.67
CA LEU A 146 8.06 -3.61 8.77
C LEU A 146 8.22 -2.17 9.26
N ASP A 147 8.19 -1.95 10.58
CA ASP A 147 8.36 -0.61 11.14
C ASP A 147 9.82 -0.17 11.19
N GLY A 148 10.73 -1.07 11.60
CA GLY A 148 12.14 -0.74 11.81
C GLY A 148 12.97 -0.62 10.53
N GLU A 149 12.63 -1.35 9.47
CA GLU A 149 13.47 -1.48 8.27
C GLU A 149 12.85 -0.87 7.00
N TYR A 150 11.74 -0.12 7.12
CA TYR A 150 11.00 0.39 5.97
C TYR A 150 11.85 1.26 5.03
N LYS A 151 12.80 2.05 5.55
CA LYS A 151 13.68 2.88 4.72
C LYS A 151 14.56 2.04 3.80
N LYS A 152 15.16 0.97 4.35
CA LYS A 152 15.97 0.03 3.55
C LYS A 152 15.08 -0.73 2.55
N ALA A 153 13.86 -1.07 2.95
CA ALA A 153 12.91 -1.70 2.03
C ALA A 153 12.56 -0.76 0.85
N CYS A 154 12.33 0.53 1.12
CA CYS A 154 12.11 1.53 0.07
C CYS A 154 13.32 1.66 -0.86
N GLU A 155 14.54 1.72 -0.33
CA GLU A 155 15.77 1.79 -1.13
C GLU A 155 15.90 0.57 -2.06
N ARG A 156 15.70 -0.64 -1.53
CA ARG A 156 15.77 -1.88 -2.31
C ARG A 156 14.68 -1.96 -3.38
N ALA A 157 13.47 -1.54 -3.03
CA ALA A 157 12.34 -1.52 -3.95
C ALA A 157 12.57 -0.54 -5.11
N LYS A 158 13.22 0.61 -4.87
CA LYS A 158 13.62 1.56 -5.93
C LYS A 158 14.69 1.02 -6.88
N GLU A 159 15.51 0.07 -6.45
CA GLU A 159 16.46 -0.63 -7.33
C GLU A 159 15.75 -1.60 -8.30
N SER A 160 14.50 -1.98 -8.01
CA SER A 160 13.73 -2.92 -8.83
C SER A 160 13.05 -2.23 -10.01
N ARG A 161 12.92 -2.96 -11.13
CA ARG A 161 12.18 -2.47 -12.30
C ARG A 161 10.72 -2.89 -12.19
N LEU A 162 9.81 -1.93 -12.05
CA LEU A 162 8.37 -2.18 -11.94
C LEU A 162 7.87 -3.11 -13.04
N PHE A 163 6.98 -4.03 -12.67
CA PHE A 163 6.42 -5.12 -13.50
C PHE A 163 7.35 -6.29 -13.81
N ASN A 164 8.66 -6.21 -13.49
CA ASN A 164 9.55 -7.37 -13.57
C ASN A 164 9.63 -8.09 -12.22
N ASN A 165 9.85 -9.41 -12.22
CA ASN A 165 10.09 -10.16 -10.98
C ASN A 165 11.60 -10.16 -10.66
N PRO A 166 12.04 -9.74 -9.44
CA PRO A 166 11.24 -9.19 -8.35
C PRO A 166 11.07 -7.67 -8.48
N SER A 167 9.89 -7.13 -8.17
CA SER A 167 9.71 -5.68 -8.01
C SER A 167 8.60 -5.31 -7.04
N SER A 168 8.72 -4.12 -6.46
CA SER A 168 7.63 -3.48 -5.72
C SER A 168 7.78 -1.97 -5.77
N ASN A 169 6.69 -1.23 -5.89
CA ASN A 169 6.70 0.23 -5.75
C ASN A 169 5.88 0.75 -4.55
N VAL A 170 5.68 -0.08 -3.52
CA VAL A 170 5.01 0.32 -2.27
C VAL A 170 5.68 1.52 -1.59
N TYR A 171 6.96 1.77 -1.88
CA TYR A 171 7.67 2.96 -1.43
C TYR A 171 6.97 4.26 -1.85
N GLU A 172 6.27 4.31 -2.98
CA GLU A 172 5.55 5.51 -3.44
C GLU A 172 4.43 5.90 -2.46
N LEU A 173 3.67 4.91 -1.95
CA LEU A 173 2.67 5.15 -0.92
C LEU A 173 3.32 5.62 0.39
N ILE A 174 4.44 5.00 0.79
CA ILE A 174 5.16 5.39 2.00
C ILE A 174 5.66 6.82 1.91
N GLU A 175 6.24 7.21 0.77
CA GLU A 175 6.73 8.56 0.53
C GLU A 175 5.59 9.58 0.56
N ALA A 176 4.45 9.26 -0.06
CA ALA A 176 3.26 10.10 0.01
C ALA A 176 2.76 10.31 1.45
N LEU A 177 2.85 9.30 2.32
CA LEU A 177 2.49 9.41 3.74
C LEU A 177 3.54 10.20 4.56
N GLU A 178 4.83 10.01 4.27
CA GLU A 178 5.94 10.72 4.91
C GLU A 178 5.95 12.22 4.55
N GLU A 179 5.63 12.59 3.31
CA GLU A 179 5.51 13.99 2.85
C GLU A 179 4.55 14.80 3.74
N VAL A 180 3.37 14.24 4.02
CA VAL A 180 2.37 14.90 4.88
C VAL A 180 2.83 14.98 6.32
N LYS A 181 3.59 13.99 6.80
CA LYS A 181 4.12 14.00 8.17
C LYS A 181 5.25 15.03 8.34
N LYS A 182 6.13 15.19 7.35
CA LYS A 182 7.20 16.21 7.36
C LYS A 182 6.69 17.63 7.18
N GLY A 183 5.56 17.81 6.50
CA GLY A 183 4.92 19.11 6.29
C GLY A 183 4.07 19.61 7.47
N LYS A 184 3.99 18.85 8.56
CA LYS A 184 3.39 19.22 9.86
C LYS A 184 4.47 19.77 10.78
#